data_AF-A0A955AB10-F1
#
_entry.id   AF-A0A955AB10-F1
#
_cell.length_a   1.000
_cell.length_b   1.000
_cell.length_c   1.000
_cell.angle_alpha   90.00
_cell.angle_beta   90.00
_cell.angle_gamma   90.00
#
_symmetry.space_group_name_H-M   'P 1'
#
loop_
_entity.id
_entity.type
_entity.pdbx_description
1 polymer ?
#
loop_
_entity_poly.entity_id
_entity_poly.type
_entity_poly.pdbx_seq_one_letter_code
_entity_poly.pdbx_strand_id
1 'polypeptide(L)'
;EKAVSEKPPAPEKPPTSDQPPVEQRSPVAEKPKTEAMEDGGSPRSDRSSKAAEAVETAPPEPPAKKGVNFWGVLGSIVVAAFCWGSYGPMLHIGQGKMSGSRLRPFACVGIAYFLIAVAAPLAMIYTGSDHGGGLDAIGAGWTWTGMGWSFVAGVAGAVGALGVILAFNAGGKPYYVMPLIFGFAPVINTFISVGEAGTWGLIPLMFWVSLAVVIAGAVTVLINAPKAKPHKAV
;
A
#
# COMPACT_ATOMS: atom_id res chain seq x y z
N GLU A 1 66.50 -1.74 -3.58
CA GLU A 1 67.12 -2.53 -4.65
C GLU A 1 66.11 -3.58 -5.12
N LYS A 2 65.85 -3.58 -6.44
CA LYS A 2 65.20 -4.60 -7.31
C LYS A 2 63.80 -5.16 -7.01
N ALA A 3 62.91 -4.90 -7.97
CA ALA A 3 61.72 -5.67 -8.34
C ALA A 3 62.05 -6.67 -9.48
N VAL A 4 61.44 -7.85 -9.52
CA VAL A 4 61.16 -8.76 -10.68
C VAL A 4 60.10 -9.79 -10.19
N SER A 5 58.81 -9.74 -10.59
CA SER A 5 58.13 -10.34 -11.76
C SER A 5 58.01 -11.87 -11.77
N GLU A 6 56.78 -12.41 -11.71
CA GLU A 6 56.21 -13.35 -12.71
C GLU A 6 54.73 -13.74 -12.43
N LYS A 7 53.95 -13.93 -13.51
CA LYS A 7 52.53 -14.39 -13.59
C LYS A 7 52.49 -15.76 -14.36
N PRO A 8 51.37 -16.48 -14.53
CA PRO A 8 51.20 -17.92 -14.26
C PRO A 8 51.10 -18.79 -15.56
N PRO A 9 50.78 -20.10 -15.43
CA PRO A 9 49.83 -20.70 -16.37
C PRO A 9 48.76 -21.62 -15.72
N ALA A 10 47.70 -21.89 -16.49
CA ALA A 10 46.46 -22.60 -16.15
C ALA A 10 46.43 -24.06 -16.71
N PRO A 11 45.26 -24.72 -16.93
CA PRO A 11 44.61 -25.74 -16.09
C PRO A 11 44.65 -27.17 -16.68
N GLU A 12 44.35 -28.22 -15.89
CA GLU A 12 44.17 -29.59 -16.40
C GLU A 12 42.92 -30.27 -15.80
N LYS A 13 42.24 -31.10 -16.62
CA LYS A 13 40.91 -31.70 -16.41
C LYS A 13 40.99 -33.24 -16.66
N PRO A 14 39.92 -34.02 -16.46
CA PRO A 14 39.69 -35.09 -15.47
C PRO A 14 39.95 -36.54 -15.99
N PRO A 15 39.60 -37.58 -15.22
CA PRO A 15 39.11 -38.82 -15.84
C PRO A 15 37.73 -39.29 -15.35
N THR A 16 36.95 -39.82 -16.30
CA THR A 16 35.71 -40.59 -16.18
C THR A 16 36.01 -42.03 -16.61
N SER A 17 35.51 -43.03 -15.85
CA SER A 17 35.12 -44.40 -16.25
C SER A 17 34.93 -45.22 -14.96
N ASP A 18 34.11 -46.26 -14.80
CA ASP A 18 33.09 -46.93 -15.59
C ASP A 18 32.40 -47.95 -14.64
N GLN A 19 31.14 -48.29 -14.91
CA GLN A 19 30.41 -49.55 -14.62
C GLN A 19 29.19 -49.56 -13.65
N PRO A 20 28.14 -50.37 -13.96
CA PRO A 20 26.73 -50.19 -13.54
C PRO A 20 26.15 -51.43 -12.77
N PRO A 21 24.83 -51.78 -12.81
CA PRO A 21 23.89 -51.69 -11.68
C PRO A 21 23.44 -53.04 -11.09
N VAL A 22 22.91 -53.05 -9.84
CA VAL A 22 22.19 -54.21 -9.29
C VAL A 22 20.69 -53.97 -9.28
N GLU A 23 20.03 -54.73 -10.14
CA GLU A 23 18.60 -54.93 -10.32
C GLU A 23 18.09 -56.03 -9.36
N GLN A 24 16.92 -55.82 -8.74
CA GLN A 24 15.97 -56.85 -8.25
C GLN A 24 14.89 -56.16 -7.39
N ARG A 25 13.57 -56.44 -7.42
CA ARG A 25 12.63 -57.20 -8.27
C ARG A 25 11.26 -56.88 -7.64
N SER A 26 10.24 -56.51 -8.43
CA SER A 26 8.83 -56.66 -8.00
C SER A 26 8.39 -58.11 -8.24
N PRO A 27 7.35 -58.60 -7.55
CA PRO A 27 6.16 -58.97 -8.33
C PRO A 27 4.81 -58.68 -7.66
N VAL A 28 3.80 -58.86 -8.50
CA VAL A 28 2.38 -58.50 -8.51
C VAL A 28 1.49 -59.48 -7.73
N ALA A 29 0.25 -59.02 -7.45
CA ALA A 29 -1.02 -59.72 -7.18
C ALA A 29 -1.35 -60.12 -5.73
N GLU A 30 -2.49 -59.65 -5.21
CA GLU A 30 -3.75 -60.42 -5.17
C GLU A 30 -4.93 -59.54 -4.67
N LYS A 31 -6.09 -59.64 -5.32
CA LYS A 31 -7.40 -59.19 -4.80
C LYS A 31 -8.20 -60.44 -4.46
N PRO A 32 -9.00 -60.42 -3.37
CA PRO A 32 -10.37 -60.92 -3.50
C PRO A 32 -11.40 -59.90 -3.01
N LYS A 33 -12.53 -59.84 -3.73
CA LYS A 33 -13.78 -59.22 -3.31
C LYS A 33 -14.55 -60.20 -2.42
N THR A 34 -15.16 -59.73 -1.34
CA THR A 34 -16.44 -60.26 -0.84
C THR A 34 -17.23 -59.11 -0.22
N GLU A 35 -18.48 -58.99 -0.62
CA GLU A 35 -19.45 -57.94 -0.29
C GLU A 35 -20.03 -58.12 1.12
N ALA A 36 -20.25 -57.00 1.83
CA ALA A 36 -21.40 -56.80 2.72
C ALA A 36 -21.51 -55.31 3.14
N MET A 37 -22.46 -54.61 2.51
CA MET A 37 -23.50 -53.76 3.11
C MET A 37 -23.14 -52.65 4.13
N GLU A 38 -23.44 -51.41 3.70
CA GLU A 38 -23.87 -50.21 4.47
C GLU A 38 -22.91 -49.58 5.50
N ASP A 39 -22.32 -48.43 5.15
CA ASP A 39 -22.66 -47.15 5.80
C ASP A 39 -22.15 -45.95 4.95
N GLY A 40 -23.02 -44.99 4.70
CA GLY A 40 -22.74 -43.80 3.90
C GLY A 40 -22.13 -42.70 4.75
N GLY A 41 -20.80 -42.62 4.80
CA GLY A 41 -20.06 -41.52 5.44
C GLY A 41 -19.10 -40.82 4.47
N SER A 42 -19.38 -39.55 4.17
CA SER A 42 -18.63 -38.67 3.25
C SER A 42 -17.14 -38.48 3.63
N PRO A 43 -16.16 -38.68 2.72
CA PRO A 43 -14.73 -38.46 3.00
C PRO A 43 -14.27 -37.01 2.71
N ARG A 44 -15.16 -36.01 2.75
CA ARG A 44 -14.86 -34.62 2.35
C ARG A 44 -14.43 -33.67 3.49
N SER A 45 -14.62 -34.03 4.76
CA SER A 45 -14.30 -33.14 5.89
C SER A 45 -12.79 -33.00 6.16
N ASP A 46 -12.03 -34.07 5.98
CA ASP A 46 -10.65 -34.12 6.50
C ASP A 46 -9.64 -33.46 5.55
N ARG A 47 -9.98 -33.39 4.25
CA ARG A 47 -9.16 -32.71 3.25
C ARG A 47 -9.30 -31.19 3.33
N SER A 48 -10.45 -30.70 3.78
CA SER A 48 -10.71 -29.27 3.98
C SER A 48 -9.96 -28.72 5.19
N SER A 49 -9.87 -29.50 6.28
CA SER A 49 -9.12 -29.10 7.48
C SER A 49 -7.62 -29.07 7.21
N LYS A 50 -7.09 -30.06 6.49
CA LYS A 50 -5.65 -30.12 6.18
C LYS A 50 -5.22 -29.09 5.13
N ALA A 51 -6.11 -28.70 4.22
CA ALA A 51 -5.86 -27.61 3.28
C ALA A 51 -5.91 -26.23 3.95
N ALA A 52 -6.79 -26.04 4.95
CA ALA A 52 -6.83 -24.82 5.75
C ALA A 52 -5.56 -24.65 6.60
N GLU A 53 -5.04 -25.73 7.18
CA GLU A 53 -3.82 -25.72 7.99
C GLU A 53 -2.54 -25.54 7.15
N ALA A 54 -2.54 -26.01 5.90
CA ALA A 54 -1.42 -25.86 4.98
C ALA A 54 -1.28 -24.44 4.39
N VAL A 55 -2.36 -23.64 4.38
CA VAL A 55 -2.30 -22.23 3.93
C VAL A 55 -1.85 -21.30 5.07
N GLU A 56 -2.06 -21.69 6.33
CA GLU A 56 -1.67 -20.90 7.50
C GLU A 56 -0.16 -20.98 7.84
N THR A 57 0.54 -22.00 7.33
CA THR A 57 1.95 -22.28 7.68
C THR A 57 2.95 -21.96 6.57
N ALA A 58 2.52 -21.44 5.43
CA ALA A 58 3.43 -21.02 4.36
C ALA A 58 4.18 -19.74 4.80
N PRO A 59 5.52 -19.77 4.89
CA PRO A 59 6.31 -18.57 5.14
C PRO A 59 6.01 -17.54 4.04
N PRO A 60 5.89 -16.24 4.35
CA PRO A 60 5.68 -15.23 3.33
C PRO A 60 6.81 -15.32 2.30
N GLU A 61 6.45 -15.55 1.03
CA GLU A 61 7.43 -15.55 -0.04
C GLU A 61 8.21 -14.23 -0.01
N PRO A 62 9.56 -14.27 -0.07
CA PRO A 62 10.36 -13.06 -0.02
C PRO A 62 9.91 -12.13 -1.15
N PRO A 63 9.60 -10.86 -0.88
CA PRO A 63 9.04 -9.97 -1.87
C PRO A 63 9.99 -9.91 -3.07
N ALA A 64 9.48 -10.30 -4.25
CA ALA A 64 10.20 -10.13 -5.50
C ALA A 64 10.66 -8.67 -5.58
N LYS A 65 11.98 -8.45 -5.63
CA LYS A 65 12.57 -7.10 -5.71
C LYS A 65 12.24 -6.48 -7.06
N LYS A 66 11.04 -5.94 -7.19
CA LYS A 66 10.64 -5.10 -8.32
C LYS A 66 11.45 -3.80 -8.20
N GLY A 67 12.25 -3.48 -9.21
CA GLY A 67 12.98 -2.22 -9.28
C GLY A 67 12.00 -1.05 -9.12
N VAL A 68 12.37 -0.05 -8.31
CA VAL A 68 11.50 1.12 -8.11
C VAL A 68 11.41 1.88 -9.42
N ASN A 69 10.20 1.99 -9.96
CA ASN A 69 9.92 2.79 -11.14
C ASN A 69 9.95 4.27 -10.76
N PHE A 70 11.15 4.85 -10.61
CA PHE A 70 11.36 6.22 -10.11
C PHE A 70 10.49 7.26 -10.83
N TRP A 71 10.42 7.18 -12.17
CA TRP A 71 9.58 8.05 -12.98
C TRP A 71 8.08 7.87 -12.74
N GLY A 72 7.64 6.64 -12.49
CA GLY A 72 6.25 6.35 -12.12
C GLY A 72 5.90 6.93 -10.75
N VAL A 73 6.80 6.79 -9.78
CA VAL A 73 6.64 7.40 -8.44
C VAL A 73 6.57 8.91 -8.55
N LEU A 74 7.54 9.54 -9.23
CA LEU A 74 7.56 11.00 -9.42
C LEU A 74 6.30 11.50 -10.13
N GLY A 75 5.88 10.82 -11.21
CA GLY A 75 4.66 11.15 -11.94
C GLY A 75 3.41 11.07 -11.05
N SER A 76 3.28 10.02 -10.25
CA SER A 76 2.15 9.85 -9.34
C SER A 76 2.09 10.91 -8.24
N ILE A 77 3.26 11.32 -7.70
CA ILE A 77 3.36 12.39 -6.71
C ILE A 77 2.91 13.72 -7.31
N VAL A 78 3.34 14.04 -8.55
CA VAL A 78 2.94 15.29 -9.24
C VAL A 78 1.43 15.34 -9.47
N VAL A 79 0.84 14.23 -9.94
CA VAL A 79 -0.62 14.14 -10.13
C VAL A 79 -1.34 14.30 -8.79
N ALA A 80 -0.90 13.59 -7.75
CA ALA A 80 -1.49 13.70 -6.42
C ALA A 80 -1.40 15.14 -5.86
N ALA A 81 -0.23 15.78 -5.99
CA ALA A 81 -0.02 17.16 -5.56
C ALA A 81 -0.91 18.15 -6.33
N PHE A 82 -1.10 17.94 -7.64
CA PHE A 82 -2.01 18.75 -8.44
C PHE A 82 -3.47 18.57 -8.01
N CYS A 83 -3.94 17.33 -7.87
CA CYS A 83 -5.30 17.03 -7.43
C CYS A 83 -5.59 17.61 -6.03
N TRP A 84 -4.72 17.34 -5.05
CA TRP A 84 -4.89 17.85 -3.68
C TRP A 84 -4.67 19.36 -3.57
N GLY A 85 -3.76 19.94 -4.36
CA GLY A 85 -3.56 21.38 -4.40
C GLY A 85 -4.77 22.13 -4.97
N SER A 86 -5.42 21.57 -6.00
CA SER A 86 -6.63 22.16 -6.60
C SER A 86 -7.90 21.98 -5.77
N TYR A 87 -7.93 20.99 -4.88
CA TYR A 87 -9.07 20.63 -4.05
C TYR A 87 -9.61 21.79 -3.20
N GLY A 88 -8.75 22.50 -2.47
CA GLY A 88 -9.15 23.61 -1.60
C GLY A 88 -9.89 24.74 -2.33
N PRO A 89 -9.33 25.30 -3.43
CA PRO A 89 -10.01 26.27 -4.27
C PRO A 89 -11.33 25.76 -4.85
N MET A 90 -11.36 24.53 -5.38
CA MET A 90 -12.58 23.93 -5.95
C MET A 90 -13.68 23.79 -4.90
N LEU A 91 -13.34 23.36 -3.68
CA LEU A 91 -14.28 23.30 -2.57
C LEU A 91 -14.80 24.67 -2.15
N HIS A 92 -13.93 25.67 -2.07
CA HIS A 92 -14.35 27.03 -1.72
C HIS A 92 -15.35 27.58 -2.76
N ILE A 93 -15.12 27.32 -4.05
CA ILE A 93 -16.07 27.65 -5.12
C ILE A 93 -17.39 26.88 -4.94
N GLY A 94 -17.32 25.57 -4.66
CA GLY A 94 -18.51 24.74 -4.41
C GLY A 94 -19.34 25.24 -3.23
N GLN A 95 -18.69 25.61 -2.13
CA GLN A 95 -19.33 26.21 -0.95
C GLN A 95 -20.01 27.54 -1.30
N GLY A 96 -19.34 28.41 -2.06
CA GLY A 96 -19.90 29.68 -2.52
C GLY A 96 -21.16 29.49 -3.37
N LYS A 97 -21.15 28.52 -4.30
CA LYS A 97 -22.31 28.19 -5.15
C LYS A 97 -23.45 27.47 -4.42
N MET A 98 -23.23 26.96 -3.21
CA MET A 98 -24.22 26.24 -2.40
C MET A 98 -24.70 27.05 -1.19
N SER A 99 -24.85 28.37 -1.34
CA SER A 99 -25.29 29.31 -0.30
C SER A 99 -24.38 29.31 0.94
N GLY A 100 -23.08 29.08 0.75
CA GLY A 100 -22.11 29.00 1.84
C GLY A 100 -22.17 27.71 2.66
N SER A 101 -23.00 26.73 2.25
CA SER A 101 -23.08 25.44 2.93
C SER A 101 -21.78 24.66 2.76
N ARG A 102 -21.18 24.22 3.87
CA ARG A 102 -19.91 23.47 3.89
C ARG A 102 -20.11 21.96 3.84
N LEU A 103 -21.22 21.47 4.36
CA LEU A 103 -21.56 20.05 4.39
C LEU A 103 -22.10 19.54 3.05
N ARG A 104 -22.81 20.38 2.27
CA ARG A 104 -23.34 19.99 0.95
C ARG A 104 -22.21 19.64 -0.05
N PRO A 105 -21.16 20.47 -0.24
CA PRO A 105 -20.01 20.10 -1.04
C PRO A 105 -19.28 18.87 -0.51
N PHE A 106 -19.19 18.71 0.82
CA PHE A 106 -18.57 17.53 1.43
C PHE A 106 -19.33 16.24 1.10
N ALA A 107 -20.66 16.26 1.09
CA ALA A 107 -21.47 15.13 0.65
C ALA A 107 -21.19 14.79 -0.83
N CYS A 108 -21.06 15.78 -1.70
CA CYS A 108 -20.68 15.56 -3.11
C CYS A 108 -19.27 14.93 -3.23
N VAL A 109 -18.31 15.35 -2.40
CA VAL A 109 -16.98 14.72 -2.33
C VAL A 109 -17.10 13.28 -1.87
N GLY A 110 -17.91 12.99 -0.86
CA GLY A 110 -18.16 11.64 -0.37
C GLY A 110 -18.71 10.69 -1.46
N ILE A 111 -19.66 11.17 -2.27
CA ILE A 111 -20.18 10.42 -3.42
C ILE A 111 -19.06 10.14 -4.44
N ALA A 112 -18.26 11.16 -4.79
CA ALA A 112 -17.15 10.99 -5.71
C ALA A 112 -16.10 9.99 -5.18
N TYR A 113 -15.80 10.05 -3.88
CA TYR A 113 -14.88 9.12 -3.22
C TYR A 113 -15.41 7.70 -3.24
N PHE A 114 -16.70 7.50 -2.94
CA PHE A 114 -17.30 6.17 -3.04
C PHE A 114 -17.20 5.61 -4.46
N LEU A 115 -17.52 6.41 -5.49
CA LEU A 115 -17.43 5.96 -6.87
C LEU A 115 -16.00 5.62 -7.29
N ILE A 116 -15.03 6.50 -6.99
CA ILE A 116 -13.65 6.30 -7.43
C ILE A 116 -12.94 5.23 -6.60
N ALA A 117 -13.08 5.26 -5.27
CA ALA A 117 -12.40 4.33 -4.36
C ALA A 117 -12.93 2.90 -4.44
N VAL A 118 -14.14 2.70 -4.99
CA VAL A 118 -14.68 1.36 -5.26
C VAL A 118 -14.47 0.97 -6.72
N ALA A 119 -14.90 1.80 -7.68
CA ALA A 119 -14.87 1.41 -9.09
C ALA A 119 -13.45 1.34 -9.67
N ALA A 120 -12.54 2.26 -9.31
CA ALA A 120 -11.21 2.28 -9.91
C ALA A 120 -10.34 1.09 -9.45
N PRO A 121 -10.25 0.74 -8.15
CA PRO A 121 -9.51 -0.45 -7.73
C PRO A 121 -10.11 -1.74 -8.29
N LEU A 122 -11.44 -1.89 -8.32
CA LEU A 122 -12.09 -3.06 -8.91
C LEU A 122 -11.80 -3.19 -10.41
N ALA A 123 -11.80 -2.08 -11.15
CA ALA A 123 -11.41 -2.08 -12.55
C ALA A 123 -9.93 -2.46 -12.74
N MET A 124 -9.03 -1.95 -11.89
CA MET A 124 -7.59 -2.28 -11.95
C MET A 124 -7.31 -3.74 -11.61
N ILE A 125 -8.03 -4.31 -10.63
CA ILE A 125 -7.96 -5.74 -10.31
C ILE A 125 -8.48 -6.56 -11.49
N TYR A 126 -9.63 -6.18 -12.05
CA TYR A 126 -10.21 -6.85 -13.22
C TYR A 126 -9.27 -6.84 -14.44
N THR A 127 -8.54 -5.74 -14.69
CA THR A 127 -7.57 -5.66 -15.80
C THR A 127 -6.24 -6.37 -15.52
N GLY A 128 -6.05 -6.95 -14.32
CA GLY A 128 -4.88 -7.75 -13.97
C GLY A 128 -3.66 -6.97 -13.51
N SER A 129 -3.86 -5.80 -12.91
CA SER A 129 -2.78 -4.92 -12.46
C SER A 129 -1.94 -5.50 -11.32
N ASP A 130 -2.53 -6.39 -10.50
CA ASP A 130 -1.89 -6.92 -9.30
C ASP A 130 -1.65 -8.44 -9.35
N HIS A 131 -2.64 -9.31 -9.63
CA HIS A 131 -2.47 -10.78 -9.51
C HIS A 131 -3.21 -11.62 -10.59
N GLY A 132 -3.13 -11.20 -11.86
CA GLY A 132 -3.91 -11.79 -12.95
C GLY A 132 -5.28 -11.12 -13.07
N GLY A 133 -5.80 -11.00 -14.30
CA GLY A 133 -7.07 -10.31 -14.56
C GLY A 133 -8.28 -11.24 -14.50
N GLY A 134 -9.47 -10.67 -14.57
CA GLY A 134 -10.74 -11.40 -14.60
C GLY A 134 -11.48 -11.43 -13.27
N LEU A 135 -12.58 -12.19 -13.22
CA LEU A 135 -13.47 -12.25 -12.06
C LEU A 135 -12.85 -13.01 -10.88
N ASP A 136 -11.98 -13.98 -11.14
CA ASP A 136 -11.31 -14.76 -10.09
C ASP A 136 -10.35 -13.91 -9.25
N ALA A 137 -9.73 -12.90 -9.87
CA ALA A 137 -8.84 -11.95 -9.20
C ALA A 137 -9.58 -11.02 -8.22
N ILE A 138 -10.88 -10.75 -8.45
CA ILE A 138 -11.70 -9.94 -7.55
C ILE A 138 -11.95 -10.69 -6.23
N GLY A 139 -12.01 -12.02 -6.25
CA GLY A 139 -12.25 -12.84 -5.07
C GLY A 139 -11.00 -13.33 -4.34
N ALA A 140 -9.82 -13.27 -4.97
CA ALA A 140 -8.58 -13.83 -4.45
C ALA A 140 -7.77 -12.84 -3.60
N GLY A 141 -7.08 -13.32 -2.56
CA GLY A 141 -6.07 -12.55 -1.80
C GLY A 141 -6.59 -11.65 -0.68
N TRP A 142 -7.89 -11.67 -0.38
CA TRP A 142 -8.47 -10.88 0.72
C TRP A 142 -8.21 -11.54 2.07
N THR A 143 -7.65 -10.79 3.02
CA THR A 143 -7.47 -11.23 4.41
C THR A 143 -8.32 -10.39 5.35
N TRP A 144 -8.91 -11.00 6.39
CA TRP A 144 -9.72 -10.28 7.38
C TRP A 144 -8.94 -9.18 8.09
N THR A 145 -7.68 -9.46 8.45
CA THR A 145 -6.77 -8.49 9.07
C THR A 145 -6.45 -7.33 8.12
N GLY A 146 -6.15 -7.61 6.85
CA GLY A 146 -5.85 -6.57 5.86
C GLY A 146 -7.06 -5.68 5.56
N MET A 147 -8.26 -6.27 5.45
CA MET A 147 -9.51 -5.52 5.30
C MET A 147 -9.79 -4.64 6.53
N GLY A 148 -9.58 -5.16 7.74
CA GLY A 148 -9.77 -4.41 8.98
C GLY A 148 -8.88 -3.17 9.06
N TRP A 149 -7.57 -3.31 8.81
CA TRP A 149 -6.64 -2.17 8.80
C TRP A 149 -6.94 -1.17 7.68
N SER A 150 -7.31 -1.67 6.48
CA SER A 150 -7.70 -0.81 5.36
C SER A 150 -8.96 -0.01 5.67
N PHE A 151 -9.93 -0.63 6.35
CA PHE A 151 -11.15 0.03 6.79
C PHE A 151 -10.87 1.13 7.82
N VAL A 152 -10.06 0.83 8.85
CA VAL A 152 -9.65 1.81 9.86
C VAL A 152 -8.90 2.98 9.23
N ALA A 153 -8.00 2.71 8.28
CA ALA A 153 -7.31 3.74 7.51
C ALA A 153 -8.30 4.62 6.71
N GLY A 154 -9.31 4.01 6.08
CA GLY A 154 -10.39 4.73 5.39
C GLY A 154 -11.21 5.62 6.32
N VAL A 155 -11.57 5.13 7.51
CA VAL A 155 -12.26 5.91 8.55
C VAL A 155 -11.39 7.09 9.00
N ALA A 156 -10.11 6.87 9.27
CA ALA A 156 -9.17 7.93 9.65
C ALA A 156 -9.08 9.02 8.57
N GLY A 157 -9.02 8.63 7.29
CA GLY A 157 -9.04 9.55 6.16
C GLY A 157 -10.34 10.37 6.07
N ALA A 158 -11.50 9.72 6.23
CA ALA A 158 -12.80 10.39 6.19
C ALA A 158 -12.98 11.38 7.35
N VAL A 159 -12.56 11.00 8.56
CA VAL A 159 -12.55 11.88 9.74
C VAL A 159 -11.59 13.06 9.53
N GLY A 160 -10.42 12.83 8.95
CA GLY A 160 -9.47 13.89 8.59
C GLY A 160 -10.07 14.89 7.60
N ALA A 161 -10.75 14.40 6.55
CA ALA A 161 -11.44 15.25 5.57
C ALA A 161 -12.60 16.04 6.21
N LEU A 162 -13.36 15.44 7.13
CA LEU A 162 -14.35 16.17 7.93
C LEU A 162 -13.69 17.26 8.78
N GLY A 163 -12.53 16.97 9.39
CA GLY A 163 -11.74 17.93 10.15
C GLY A 163 -11.32 19.16 9.33
N VAL A 164 -10.93 18.99 8.07
CA VAL A 164 -10.69 20.09 7.13
C VAL A 164 -11.92 21.00 7.01
N ILE A 165 -13.10 20.40 6.80
CA ILE A 165 -14.34 21.15 6.62
C ILE A 165 -14.73 21.89 7.91
N LEU A 166 -14.54 21.26 9.08
CA LEU A 166 -14.77 21.90 10.37
C LEU A 166 -13.80 23.06 10.61
N ALA A 167 -12.53 22.93 10.21
CA ALA A 167 -11.57 24.03 10.27
C ALA A 167 -11.98 25.22 9.38
N PHE A 168 -12.51 24.95 8.18
CA PHE A 168 -13.11 25.99 7.33
C PHE A 168 -14.39 26.58 7.93
N ASN A 169 -15.17 25.79 8.66
CA ASN A 169 -16.34 26.28 9.38
C ASN A 169 -15.96 27.22 10.54
N ALA A 170 -14.86 26.92 11.22
CA ALA A 170 -14.27 27.77 12.26
C ALA A 170 -13.59 29.05 11.71
N GLY A 171 -13.69 29.33 10.40
CA GLY A 171 -13.12 30.53 9.78
C GLY A 171 -11.71 30.34 9.22
N GLY A 172 -11.18 29.11 9.22
CA GLY A 172 -9.95 28.76 8.53
C GLY A 172 -10.08 29.00 7.02
N LYS A 173 -9.01 29.46 6.38
CA LYS A 173 -8.99 29.72 4.93
C LYS A 173 -8.15 28.64 4.24
N PRO A 174 -8.47 28.24 2.99
CA PRO A 174 -7.76 27.17 2.29
C PRO A 174 -6.24 27.32 2.26
N TYR A 175 -5.75 28.55 2.10
CA TYR A 175 -4.32 28.85 2.06
C TYR A 175 -3.61 28.77 3.43
N TYR A 176 -4.34 28.68 4.54
CA TYR A 176 -3.78 28.39 5.87
C TYR A 176 -3.94 26.92 6.26
N VAL A 177 -5.16 26.40 6.14
CA VAL A 177 -5.52 25.06 6.64
C VAL A 177 -4.86 23.97 5.80
N MET A 178 -4.82 24.11 4.47
CA MET A 178 -4.24 23.08 3.61
C MET A 178 -2.73 22.90 3.84
N PRO A 179 -1.89 23.97 3.82
CA PRO A 179 -0.46 23.80 4.08
C PRO A 179 -0.15 23.29 5.49
N LEU A 180 -0.94 23.66 6.51
CA LEU A 180 -0.75 23.14 7.86
C LEU A 180 -0.98 21.64 7.93
N ILE A 181 -2.10 21.15 7.42
CA ILE A 181 -2.43 19.71 7.48
C ILE A 181 -1.41 18.89 6.71
N PHE A 182 -1.07 19.30 5.48
CA PHE A 182 -0.08 18.59 4.68
C PHE A 182 1.36 18.75 5.21
N GLY A 183 1.68 19.83 5.92
CA GLY A 183 2.97 20.00 6.59
C GLY A 183 3.11 19.12 7.84
N PHE A 184 2.03 18.91 8.58
CA PHE A 184 2.03 18.04 9.77
C PHE A 184 1.83 16.55 9.45
N ALA A 185 1.22 16.20 8.32
CA ALA A 185 1.00 14.79 7.96
C ALA A 185 2.29 13.93 7.96
N PRO A 186 3.43 14.39 7.39
CA PRO A 186 4.70 13.66 7.48
C PRO A 186 5.20 13.47 8.93
N VAL A 187 4.91 14.42 9.81
CA VAL A 187 5.29 14.37 11.23
C VAL A 187 4.57 13.24 11.94
N ILE A 188 3.24 13.19 11.79
CA ILE A 188 2.42 12.14 12.41
C ILE A 188 2.77 10.77 11.83
N ASN A 189 2.92 10.67 10.50
CA ASN A 189 3.32 9.42 9.86
C ASN A 189 4.67 8.91 10.39
N THR A 190 5.63 9.83 10.58
CA THR A 190 6.93 9.50 11.18
C THR A 190 6.76 8.90 12.57
N PHE A 191 6.03 9.58 13.46
CA PHE A 191 5.86 9.11 14.84
C PHE A 191 5.19 7.74 14.92
N ILE A 192 4.16 7.51 14.09
CA ILE A 192 3.49 6.20 14.01
C ILE A 192 4.46 5.15 13.47
N SER A 193 5.13 5.41 12.34
CA SER A 193 6.04 4.45 11.71
C SER A 193 7.22 4.07 12.61
N VAL A 194 7.78 5.06 13.30
CA VAL A 194 8.88 4.86 14.25
C VAL A 194 8.40 4.10 15.49
N GLY A 195 7.20 4.41 15.97
CA GLY A 195 6.57 3.73 17.09
C GLY A 195 6.35 2.25 16.80
N GLU A 196 5.78 1.93 15.63
CA GLU A 196 5.57 0.57 15.17
C GLU A 196 6.87 -0.18 14.95
N ALA A 197 7.90 0.48 14.41
CA ALA A 197 9.21 -0.12 14.18
C ALA A 197 10.07 -0.25 15.46
N GLY A 198 9.73 0.47 16.54
CA GLY A 198 10.53 0.53 17.77
C GLY A 198 11.93 1.15 17.58
N THR A 199 12.17 1.87 16.49
CA THR A 199 13.51 2.34 16.06
C THR A 199 13.88 3.74 16.52
N TRP A 200 13.29 4.21 17.63
CA TRP A 200 13.47 5.58 18.16
C TRP A 200 14.94 6.03 18.26
N GLY A 201 15.85 5.11 18.60
CA GLY A 201 17.29 5.39 18.74
C GLY A 201 18.11 5.28 17.45
N LEU A 202 17.54 4.77 16.35
CA LEU A 202 18.25 4.59 15.07
C LEU A 202 18.02 5.72 14.07
N ILE A 203 17.13 6.66 14.38
CA ILE A 203 16.77 7.73 13.45
C ILE A 203 17.89 8.77 13.45
N PRO A 204 18.49 9.07 12.29
CA PRO A 204 19.55 10.07 12.21
C PRO A 204 18.99 11.45 12.57
N LEU A 205 19.77 12.24 13.31
CA LEU A 205 19.39 13.60 13.72
C LEU A 205 18.98 14.47 12.52
N MET A 206 19.60 14.28 11.36
CA MET A 206 19.29 15.01 10.13
C MET A 206 17.85 14.82 9.66
N PHE A 207 17.24 13.66 9.93
CA PHE A 207 15.84 13.41 9.58
C PHE A 207 14.90 14.29 10.44
N TRP A 208 15.16 14.40 11.74
CA TRP A 208 14.43 15.32 12.64
C TRP A 208 14.60 16.78 12.24
N VAL A 209 15.82 17.18 11.85
CA VAL A 209 16.08 18.53 11.32
C VAL A 209 15.26 18.78 10.05
N SER A 210 15.21 17.82 9.14
CA SER A 210 14.45 17.93 7.90
C SER A 210 12.95 18.11 8.17
N LEU A 211 12.42 17.38 9.15
CA LEU A 211 11.03 17.51 9.59
C LEU A 211 10.75 18.90 10.20
N ALA A 212 11.68 19.42 11.00
CA ALA A 212 11.59 20.78 11.54
C ALA A 212 11.63 21.84 10.43
N VAL A 213 12.45 21.64 9.39
CA VAL A 213 12.50 22.53 8.21
C VAL A 213 11.18 22.51 7.44
N VAL A 214 10.53 21.35 7.29
CA VAL A 214 9.20 21.25 6.67
C VAL A 214 8.16 22.07 7.44
N ILE A 215 8.13 21.94 8.77
CA ILE A 215 7.22 22.70 9.63
C ILE A 215 7.52 24.20 9.52
N ALA A 216 8.80 24.59 9.63
CA ALA A 216 9.22 25.98 9.53
C ALA A 216 8.90 26.57 8.14
N GLY A 217 9.08 25.81 7.07
CA GLY A 217 8.70 26.19 5.71
C GLY A 217 7.20 26.42 5.57
N ALA A 218 6.38 25.50 6.09
CA ALA A 218 4.94 25.66 6.11
C ALA A 218 4.54 26.94 6.87
N VAL A 219 5.05 27.15 8.08
CA VAL A 219 4.78 28.36 8.88
C VAL A 219 5.23 29.64 8.16
N THR A 220 6.40 29.63 7.52
CA THR A 220 6.93 30.80 6.78
C THR A 220 6.03 31.18 5.61
N VAL A 221 5.47 30.20 4.89
CA VAL A 221 4.48 30.45 3.82
C VAL A 221 3.24 31.12 4.38
N LEU A 222 2.77 30.72 5.56
CA LEU A 222 1.58 31.30 6.19
C LEU A 222 1.80 32.74 6.65
N ILE A 223 2.96 33.03 7.26
CA ILE A 223 3.30 34.38 7.71
C ILE A 223 3.38 35.35 6.52
N ASN A 224 3.92 34.87 5.41
CA ASN A 224 4.09 35.66 4.18
C ASN A 224 2.91 35.56 3.21
N ALA A 225 1.82 34.87 3.58
CA ALA A 225 0.66 34.72 2.71
C ALA A 225 -0.01 36.10 2.49
N PRO A 226 -0.31 36.48 1.23
CA PRO A 226 -0.90 37.77 0.93
C PRO A 226 -2.28 37.90 1.58
N LYS A 227 -2.47 38.97 2.37
CA LYS A 227 -3.75 39.28 3.02
C LYS A 227 -4.74 39.74 1.96
N ALA A 228 -5.88 39.05 1.84
CA ALA A 228 -6.95 39.45 0.93
C ALA A 228 -7.43 40.87 1.27
N LYS A 229 -7.50 41.76 0.28
CA LYS A 229 -8.12 43.09 0.44
C LYS A 229 -9.62 42.92 0.71
N PRO A 230 -10.23 43.70 1.62
CA PRO A 230 -11.66 43.63 1.85
C PRO A 230 -12.39 43.95 0.54
N HIS A 231 -13.28 43.05 0.12
CA HIS A 231 -14.15 43.31 -1.02
C HIS A 231 -15.10 44.44 -0.61
N LYS A 232 -15.00 45.60 -1.27
CA LYS A 232 -16.07 46.60 -1.19
C LYS A 232 -17.32 45.94 -1.75
N ALA A 233 -18.35 45.79 -0.92
CA ALA A 233 -19.68 45.47 -1.38
C ALA A 233 -20.08 46.57 -2.37
N VAL A 234 -20.36 46.18 -3.61
CA VAL A 234 -21.02 47.00 -4.64
C VAL A 234 -22.43 46.50 -4.75
#